data_AF-A0A843LEX3-F1
#
_entry.id   AF-A0A843LEX3-F1
#
_cell.length_a   1.000
_cell.length_b   1.000
_cell.length_c   1.000
_cell.angle_alpha   90.00
_cell.angle_beta   90.00
_cell.angle_gamma   90.00
#
_symmetry.space_group_name_H-M   'P 1'
#
loop_
_entity.id
_entity.type
_entity.pdbx_description
1 polymer ?
#
loop_
_entity_poly.entity_id
_entity_poly.type
_entity_poly.pdbx_seq_one_letter_code
_entity_poly.pdbx_strand_id
1 'polypeptide(L)'
;MFKFEKEQVVHDFNGTKLGGQPGEYPTVLGASIFYNKHEIVLDDKTGKIDKETAEALWNRCQELSDITGIPHFIQIIAEYGEAFESYIDWFCGIDDKTAFLMDSSVPAALAHACEYVTQSGVADRAIYNSINGSISPENIEALAKSDVSAAIVLAFNPADPSVAGREKVLVEGGVAGQELGMLEIAEKCGITRPILDTAATPLG
;
A
#
# COMPACT_ATOMS: atom_id res chain seq x y z
N MET A 1 23.09 18.57 2.62
CA MET A 1 22.37 17.27 2.59
C MET A 1 21.59 17.20 3.88
N PHE A 2 20.26 17.05 3.79
CA PHE A 2 19.41 16.91 4.96
C PHE A 2 19.71 15.58 5.65
N LYS A 3 19.75 15.54 6.98
CA LYS A 3 20.02 14.32 7.76
C LYS A 3 19.11 14.32 8.98
N PHE A 4 18.40 13.22 9.21
CA PHE A 4 17.60 13.06 10.41
C PHE A 4 18.48 12.71 11.60
N GLU A 5 18.19 13.29 12.76
CA GLU A 5 18.88 12.97 14.02
C GLU A 5 18.52 11.56 14.51
N LYS A 6 17.25 11.17 14.36
CA LYS A 6 16.77 9.83 14.71
C LYS A 6 17.31 8.79 13.73
N GLU A 7 17.71 7.63 14.25
CA GLU A 7 18.02 6.47 13.43
C GLU A 7 16.82 6.12 12.53
N GLN A 8 17.10 5.96 11.24
CA GLN A 8 16.07 5.66 10.25
C GLN A 8 15.96 4.15 10.08
N VAL A 9 14.74 3.65 9.99
CA VAL A 9 14.48 2.24 9.71
C VAL A 9 14.53 2.03 8.20
N VAL A 10 15.07 0.88 7.78
CA VAL A 10 15.07 0.42 6.39
C VAL A 10 14.28 -0.88 6.33
N HIS A 11 13.21 -0.90 5.55
CA HIS A 11 12.45 -2.10 5.27
C HIS A 11 12.93 -2.74 3.96
N ASP A 12 12.96 -4.08 3.94
CA ASP A 12 13.31 -4.86 2.76
C ASP A 12 12.08 -5.52 2.17
N PHE A 13 11.85 -5.26 0.89
CA PHE A 13 10.82 -5.87 0.05
C PHE A 13 11.52 -6.62 -1.07
N ASN A 14 12.04 -7.81 -0.74
CA ASN A 14 12.72 -8.72 -1.66
C ASN A 14 13.85 -8.06 -2.48
N GLY A 15 14.70 -7.29 -1.80
CA GLY A 15 15.81 -6.53 -2.35
C GLY A 15 15.50 -5.05 -2.60
N THR A 16 14.23 -4.65 -2.66
CA THR A 16 13.85 -3.23 -2.71
C THR A 16 13.87 -2.65 -1.31
N LYS A 17 14.83 -1.75 -1.06
CA LYS A 17 15.00 -1.06 0.22
C LYS A 17 14.16 0.21 0.27
N LEU A 18 13.37 0.37 1.33
CA LEU A 18 12.56 1.56 1.57
C LEU A 18 12.87 2.14 2.95
N GLY A 19 13.22 3.43 3.00
CA GLY A 19 13.59 4.14 4.23
C GLY A 19 15.07 4.55 4.24
N GLY A 20 15.64 4.67 5.43
CA GLY A 20 17.04 5.10 5.61
C GLY A 20 17.25 6.62 5.58
N GLN A 21 18.50 7.04 5.67
CA GLN A 21 18.87 8.46 5.60
C GLN A 21 18.74 9.00 4.16
N PRO A 22 18.51 10.31 3.97
CA PRO A 22 18.49 10.90 2.63
C PRO A 22 19.79 10.63 1.88
N GLY A 23 19.68 9.95 0.73
CA GLY A 23 20.82 9.54 -0.11
C GLY A 23 21.37 8.15 0.17
N GLU A 24 20.81 7.41 1.14
CA GLU A 24 21.21 6.02 1.43
C GLU A 24 20.64 5.03 0.41
N TYR A 25 19.34 5.14 0.12
CA TYR A 25 18.65 4.37 -0.91
C TYR A 25 17.86 5.30 -1.84
N PRO A 26 17.67 4.92 -3.11
CA PRO A 26 16.84 5.69 -4.03
C PRO A 26 15.37 5.70 -3.56
N THR A 27 14.63 6.73 -3.95
CA THR A 27 13.17 6.77 -3.77
C THR A 27 12.52 5.55 -4.42
N VAL A 28 11.54 4.95 -3.75
CA VAL A 28 10.67 3.92 -4.36
C VAL A 28 9.44 4.59 -4.94
N LEU A 29 9.07 4.28 -6.18
CA LEU A 29 7.86 4.78 -6.82
C LEU A 29 6.69 3.80 -6.64
N GLY A 30 5.47 4.31 -6.49
CA GLY A 30 4.23 3.51 -6.56
C GLY A 30 3.56 3.69 -7.92
N ALA A 31 3.55 2.63 -8.74
CA ALA A 31 2.93 2.66 -10.07
C ALA A 31 1.48 2.14 -9.97
N SER A 32 0.51 3.05 -9.94
CA SER A 32 -0.90 2.68 -9.85
C SER A 32 -1.42 2.07 -11.15
N ILE A 33 -2.19 0.99 -11.02
CA ILE A 33 -2.86 0.29 -12.13
C ILE A 33 -4.29 -0.09 -11.72
N PHE A 34 -5.14 -0.35 -12.72
CA PHE A 34 -6.56 -0.71 -12.55
C PHE A 34 -7.44 0.27 -11.75
N TYR A 35 -6.99 1.52 -11.57
CA TYR A 35 -7.81 2.58 -11.00
C TYR A 35 -9.10 2.81 -11.81
N ASN A 36 -10.09 3.43 -11.16
CA ASN A 36 -11.38 3.72 -11.79
C ASN A 36 -11.21 4.45 -13.14
N LYS A 37 -11.87 3.94 -14.19
CA LYS A 37 -11.78 4.39 -15.59
C LYS A 37 -10.43 4.15 -16.29
N HIS A 38 -9.55 3.32 -15.74
CA HIS A 38 -8.39 2.88 -16.47
C HIS A 38 -8.83 2.03 -17.68
N GLU A 39 -8.51 2.49 -18.89
CA GLU A 39 -9.02 1.92 -20.16
C GLU A 39 -8.67 0.44 -20.36
N ILE A 40 -7.66 -0.08 -19.66
CA ILE A 40 -7.27 -1.49 -19.71
C ILE A 40 -8.20 -2.41 -18.91
N VAL A 41 -9.07 -1.86 -18.04
CA VAL A 41 -10.03 -2.64 -17.26
C VAL A 41 -11.29 -2.84 -18.10
N LEU A 42 -11.54 -4.09 -18.50
CA LEU A 42 -12.67 -4.48 -19.34
C LEU A 42 -13.92 -4.83 -18.52
N ASP A 43 -13.72 -5.30 -17.28
CA ASP A 43 -14.76 -5.54 -16.28
C ASP A 43 -14.14 -5.40 -14.88
N ASP A 44 -14.59 -4.38 -14.13
CA ASP A 44 -14.06 -4.02 -12.81
C ASP A 44 -14.56 -4.94 -11.70
N LYS A 45 -15.65 -5.68 -11.89
CA LYS A 45 -16.21 -6.60 -10.90
C LYS A 45 -15.46 -7.92 -10.88
N THR A 46 -15.18 -8.45 -12.07
CA THR A 46 -14.48 -9.72 -12.25
C THR A 46 -12.97 -9.55 -12.39
N GLY A 47 -12.50 -8.32 -12.54
CA GLY A 47 -11.10 -8.01 -12.79
C GLY A 47 -10.61 -8.46 -14.17
N LYS A 48 -11.48 -8.41 -15.18
CA LYS A 48 -11.10 -8.69 -16.56
C LYS A 48 -10.31 -7.52 -17.13
N ILE A 49 -9.10 -7.77 -17.64
CA ILE A 49 -8.21 -6.74 -18.18
C ILE A 49 -7.76 -7.06 -19.60
N ASP A 50 -7.36 -6.02 -20.33
CA ASP A 50 -6.49 -6.13 -21.48
C ASP A 50 -5.06 -6.43 -21.00
N LYS A 51 -4.72 -7.73 -20.98
CA LYS A 51 -3.43 -8.22 -20.46
C LYS A 51 -2.24 -7.70 -21.27
N GLU A 52 -2.37 -7.59 -22.59
CA GLU A 52 -1.27 -7.13 -23.45
C GLU A 52 -0.89 -5.69 -23.11
N THR A 53 -1.90 -4.81 -22.99
CA THR A 53 -1.68 -3.41 -22.61
C THR A 53 -1.19 -3.29 -21.17
N ALA A 54 -1.73 -4.08 -20.24
CA ALA A 54 -1.28 -4.09 -18.83
C ALA A 54 0.19 -4.53 -18.70
N GLU A 55 0.60 -5.58 -19.40
CA GLU A 55 1.98 -6.06 -19.43
C GLU A 55 2.93 -5.04 -20.09
N ALA A 56 2.49 -4.38 -21.16
CA ALA A 56 3.27 -3.31 -21.78
C ALA A 56 3.52 -2.13 -20.81
N LEU A 57 2.54 -1.75 -20.01
CA LEU A 57 2.70 -0.72 -18.97
C LEU A 57 3.69 -1.19 -17.89
N TRP A 58 3.56 -2.43 -17.41
CA TRP A 58 4.46 -2.98 -16.40
C TRP A 58 5.90 -3.09 -16.90
N ASN A 59 6.11 -3.61 -18.11
CA ASN A 59 7.42 -3.68 -18.75
C ASN A 59 8.06 -2.30 -18.91
N ARG A 60 7.25 -1.26 -19.19
CA ARG A 60 7.75 0.11 -19.25
C ARG A 60 8.22 0.61 -17.88
N CYS A 61 7.54 0.27 -16.79
CA CYS A 61 8.00 0.58 -15.43
C CYS A 61 9.35 -0.08 -15.12
N GLN A 62 9.51 -1.34 -15.50
CA GLN A 62 10.76 -2.08 -15.31
C GLN A 62 11.91 -1.48 -16.14
N GLU A 63 11.69 -1.20 -17.42
CA GLU A 63 12.70 -0.56 -18.30
C GLU A 63 13.15 0.79 -17.74
N LEU A 64 12.21 1.62 -17.28
CA LEU A 64 12.53 2.91 -16.67
C LEU A 64 13.35 2.76 -15.38
N SER A 65 13.07 1.71 -14.61
CA SER A 65 13.79 1.41 -13.37
C SER A 65 15.22 0.94 -13.67
N ASP A 66 15.42 0.13 -14.69
CA ASP A 66 16.75 -0.30 -15.14
C ASP A 66 17.59 0.88 -15.62
N ILE A 67 16.98 1.84 -16.34
CA ILE A 67 17.66 3.03 -16.85
C ILE A 67 18.04 4.00 -15.73
N THR A 68 17.15 4.19 -14.75
CA THR A 68 17.28 5.25 -13.73
C THR A 68 17.86 4.77 -12.41
N GLY A 69 17.84 3.46 -12.15
CA GLY A 69 18.13 2.87 -10.85
C GLY A 69 17.06 3.15 -9.78
N ILE A 70 15.90 3.70 -10.15
CA ILE A 70 14.80 4.01 -9.23
C ILE A 70 13.90 2.78 -9.11
N PRO A 71 13.82 2.13 -7.93
CA PRO A 71 12.93 1.00 -7.72
C PRO A 71 11.46 1.44 -7.68
N HIS A 72 10.57 0.47 -7.84
CA HIS A 72 9.14 0.69 -7.85
C HIS A 72 8.37 -0.48 -7.24
N PHE A 73 7.16 -0.19 -6.79
CA PHE A 73 6.11 -1.14 -6.47
C PHE A 73 4.95 -0.93 -7.43
N ILE A 74 4.13 -1.95 -7.63
CA ILE A 74 2.83 -1.78 -8.28
C ILE A 74 1.77 -1.45 -7.22
N GLN A 75 0.85 -0.57 -7.52
CA GLN A 75 -0.31 -0.29 -6.68
C GLN A 75 -1.55 -0.78 -7.42
N ILE A 76 -2.07 -1.91 -6.97
CA ILE A 76 -3.22 -2.60 -7.55
C ILE A 76 -4.48 -2.05 -6.88
N ILE A 77 -5.31 -1.36 -7.67
CA ILE A 77 -6.55 -0.76 -7.19
C ILE A 77 -7.73 -1.60 -7.64
N ALA A 78 -8.62 -1.97 -6.71
CA ALA A 78 -9.86 -2.69 -7.01
C ALA A 78 -10.97 -2.34 -6.02
N GLU A 79 -12.22 -2.50 -6.45
CA GLU A 79 -13.41 -2.25 -5.61
C GLU A 79 -14.17 -3.55 -5.26
N TYR A 80 -13.70 -4.70 -5.76
CA TYR A 80 -14.34 -6.01 -5.61
C TYR A 80 -13.30 -7.08 -5.27
N GLY A 81 -13.70 -8.05 -4.44
CA GLY A 81 -12.84 -9.17 -4.04
C GLY A 81 -12.37 -9.99 -5.23
N GLU A 82 -13.28 -10.41 -6.11
CA GLU A 82 -12.97 -11.18 -7.33
C GLU A 82 -11.99 -10.45 -8.25
N ALA A 83 -12.12 -9.12 -8.36
CA ALA A 83 -11.18 -8.31 -9.12
C ALA A 83 -9.78 -8.28 -8.49
N PHE A 84 -9.67 -8.20 -7.15
CA PHE A 84 -8.39 -8.34 -6.47
C PHE A 84 -7.72 -9.68 -6.76
N GLU A 85 -8.47 -10.79 -6.68
CA GLU A 85 -7.94 -12.12 -7.00
C GLU A 85 -7.35 -12.14 -8.41
N SER A 86 -8.14 -11.73 -9.41
CA SER A 86 -7.71 -11.69 -10.82
C SER A 86 -6.46 -10.82 -11.04
N TYR A 87 -6.43 -9.62 -10.46
CA TYR A 87 -5.32 -8.68 -10.64
C TYR A 87 -4.04 -9.16 -9.94
N ILE A 88 -4.16 -9.73 -8.74
CA ILE A 88 -3.02 -10.27 -7.98
C ILE A 88 -2.48 -11.52 -8.68
N ASP A 89 -3.34 -12.44 -9.12
CA ASP A 89 -2.93 -13.62 -9.89
C ASP A 89 -2.20 -13.22 -11.18
N TRP A 90 -2.74 -12.25 -11.92
CA TRP A 90 -2.08 -11.74 -13.12
C TRP A 90 -0.70 -11.17 -12.77
N PHE A 91 -0.61 -10.28 -11.79
CA PHE A 91 0.64 -9.62 -11.42
C PHE A 91 1.69 -10.64 -10.95
N CYS A 92 1.32 -11.52 -10.02
CA CYS A 92 2.20 -12.58 -9.52
C CYS A 92 2.60 -13.60 -10.60
N GLY A 93 1.79 -13.75 -11.65
CA GLY A 93 2.12 -14.58 -12.81
C GLY A 93 3.17 -13.99 -13.76
N ILE A 94 3.36 -12.67 -13.75
CA ILE A 94 4.32 -11.97 -14.61
C ILE A 94 5.52 -11.39 -13.85
N ASP A 95 5.39 -11.21 -12.53
CA ASP A 95 6.44 -10.72 -11.63
C ASP A 95 6.34 -11.47 -10.29
N ASP A 96 7.40 -12.20 -9.93
CA ASP A 96 7.48 -13.02 -8.73
C ASP A 96 8.24 -12.34 -7.57
N LYS A 97 8.74 -11.12 -7.78
CA LYS A 97 9.67 -10.45 -6.88
C LYS A 97 9.09 -9.18 -6.26
N THR A 98 8.50 -8.33 -7.07
CA THR A 98 8.15 -6.96 -6.73
C THR A 98 7.00 -6.92 -5.73
N ALA A 99 7.10 -6.09 -4.69
CA ALA A 99 6.00 -5.89 -3.75
C ALA A 99 4.85 -5.11 -4.40
N PHE A 100 3.64 -5.32 -3.91
CA PHE A 100 2.45 -4.68 -4.44
C PHE A 100 1.57 -4.11 -3.34
N LEU A 101 1.00 -2.94 -3.57
CA LEU A 101 0.00 -2.35 -2.70
C LEU A 101 -1.37 -2.89 -3.09
N MET A 102 -2.11 -3.41 -2.11
CA MET A 102 -3.54 -3.67 -2.22
C MET A 102 -4.26 -2.39 -1.84
N ASP A 103 -4.95 -1.75 -2.79
CA ASP A 103 -5.58 -0.45 -2.57
C ASP A 103 -7.07 -0.49 -2.92
N SER A 104 -7.90 -0.13 -1.96
CA SER A 104 -9.33 0.00 -2.16
C SER A 104 -9.95 1.06 -1.27
N SER A 105 -10.91 1.79 -1.83
CA SER A 105 -11.85 2.59 -1.06
C SER A 105 -13.01 1.76 -0.48
N VAL A 106 -13.12 0.47 -0.85
CA VAL A 106 -14.17 -0.45 -0.42
C VAL A 106 -13.63 -1.39 0.65
N PRO A 107 -14.00 -1.21 1.94
CA PRO A 107 -13.41 -1.97 3.03
C PRO A 107 -13.57 -3.50 2.88
N ALA A 108 -14.73 -3.95 2.40
CA ALA A 108 -14.99 -5.38 2.16
C ALA A 108 -14.07 -5.99 1.09
N ALA A 109 -13.75 -5.25 0.02
CA ALA A 109 -12.83 -5.74 -1.01
C ALA A 109 -11.41 -5.85 -0.47
N LEU A 110 -10.98 -4.88 0.34
CA LEU A 110 -9.65 -4.89 0.93
C LEU A 110 -9.50 -5.97 2.02
N ALA A 111 -10.54 -6.23 2.81
CA ALA A 111 -10.56 -7.36 3.75
C ALA A 111 -10.45 -8.71 3.04
N HIS A 112 -11.16 -8.86 1.92
CA HIS A 112 -11.06 -10.04 1.06
C HIS A 112 -9.65 -10.22 0.50
N ALA A 113 -9.01 -9.14 0.05
CA ALA A 113 -7.63 -9.18 -0.45
C ALA A 113 -6.64 -9.69 0.62
N CYS A 114 -6.79 -9.30 1.89
CA CYS A 114 -5.96 -9.80 3.00
C CYS A 114 -6.06 -11.33 3.16
N GLU A 115 -7.28 -11.87 3.10
CA GLU A 115 -7.51 -13.32 3.16
C GLU A 115 -6.88 -14.00 1.95
N TYR A 116 -7.11 -13.45 0.76
CA TYR A 116 -6.65 -14.04 -0.50
C TYR A 116 -5.12 -14.10 -0.62
N VAL A 117 -4.39 -13.03 -0.28
CA VAL A 117 -2.90 -13.04 -0.36
C VAL A 117 -2.28 -14.02 0.64
N THR A 118 -2.95 -14.26 1.75
CA THR A 118 -2.57 -15.28 2.73
C THR A 118 -2.75 -16.68 2.14
N GLN A 119 -3.91 -16.96 1.55
CA GLN A 119 -4.22 -18.27 0.95
C GLN A 119 -3.36 -18.58 -0.28
N SER A 120 -3.07 -17.58 -1.10
CA SER A 120 -2.23 -17.71 -2.30
C SER A 120 -0.72 -17.70 -1.99
N GLY A 121 -0.33 -17.43 -0.74
CA GLY A 121 1.07 -17.50 -0.29
C GLY A 121 1.95 -16.34 -0.76
N VAL A 122 1.35 -15.17 -1.06
CA VAL A 122 2.04 -13.97 -1.54
C VAL A 122 1.96 -12.78 -0.57
N ALA A 123 1.45 -13.01 0.64
CA ALA A 123 1.23 -11.99 1.67
C ALA A 123 2.52 -11.26 2.11
N ASP A 124 3.70 -11.88 1.96
CA ASP A 124 4.99 -11.28 2.27
C ASP A 124 5.37 -10.11 1.33
N ARG A 125 4.82 -10.12 0.10
CA ARG A 125 4.94 -9.08 -0.92
C ARG A 125 3.80 -8.06 -0.88
N ALA A 126 2.69 -8.39 -0.24
CA ALA A 126 1.52 -7.53 -0.16
C ALA A 126 1.71 -6.38 0.85
N ILE A 127 1.26 -5.19 0.48
CA ILE A 127 1.24 -4.00 1.34
C ILE A 127 -0.20 -3.51 1.44
N TYR A 128 -0.77 -3.50 2.65
CA TYR A 128 -2.13 -3.01 2.88
C TYR A 128 -2.21 -1.48 2.73
N ASN A 129 -3.04 -0.97 1.83
CA ASN A 129 -3.27 0.47 1.66
C ASN A 129 -4.74 0.85 1.97
N SER A 130 -5.06 1.48 3.11
CA SER A 130 -4.20 1.90 4.23
C SER A 130 -4.87 1.72 5.58
N ILE A 131 -4.05 1.63 6.64
CA ILE A 131 -4.51 1.88 8.01
C ILE A 131 -4.70 3.39 8.15
N ASN A 132 -5.95 3.83 8.36
CA ASN A 132 -6.34 5.23 8.42
C ASN A 132 -7.50 5.45 9.40
N GLY A 133 -7.88 6.71 9.63
CA GLY A 133 -8.94 7.06 10.58
C GLY A 133 -10.32 6.44 10.30
N SER A 134 -10.56 5.97 9.08
CA SER A 134 -11.81 5.33 8.67
C SER A 134 -11.74 3.80 8.65
N ILE A 135 -10.62 3.18 9.05
CA ILE A 135 -10.52 1.72 9.09
C ILE A 135 -11.58 1.14 10.03
N SER A 136 -12.30 0.11 9.56
CA SER A 136 -13.36 -0.52 10.35
C SER A 136 -12.81 -1.64 11.25
N PRO A 137 -13.52 -2.01 12.33
CA PRO A 137 -13.16 -3.14 13.16
C PRO A 137 -13.00 -4.45 12.37
N GLU A 138 -13.86 -4.68 11.36
CA GLU A 138 -13.80 -5.86 10.50
C GLU A 138 -12.52 -5.88 9.65
N ASN A 139 -12.07 -4.73 9.17
CA ASN A 139 -10.82 -4.62 8.42
C ASN A 139 -9.58 -4.75 9.31
N ILE A 140 -9.63 -4.24 10.54
CA ILE A 140 -8.59 -4.50 11.55
C ILE A 140 -8.50 -6.00 11.81
N GLU A 141 -9.63 -6.67 12.03
CA GLU A 141 -9.68 -8.12 12.27
C GLU A 141 -9.18 -8.92 11.06
N ALA A 142 -9.60 -8.57 9.85
CA ALA A 142 -9.15 -9.22 8.63
C ALA A 142 -7.64 -9.08 8.42
N LEU A 143 -7.09 -7.89 8.63
CA LEU A 143 -5.65 -7.65 8.52
C LEU A 143 -4.88 -8.41 9.61
N ALA A 144 -5.34 -8.39 10.86
CA ALA A 144 -4.71 -9.09 11.97
C ALA A 144 -4.71 -10.63 11.83
N LYS A 145 -5.67 -11.20 11.09
CA LYS A 145 -5.74 -12.64 10.78
C LYS A 145 -4.95 -13.04 9.55
N SER A 146 -4.48 -12.08 8.76
CA SER A 146 -3.71 -12.33 7.55
C SER A 146 -2.21 -12.45 7.82
N ASP A 147 -1.45 -12.99 6.86
CA ASP A 147 0.01 -13.04 6.91
C ASP A 147 0.66 -11.72 6.43
N VAL A 148 -0.13 -10.68 6.16
CA VAL A 148 0.35 -9.38 5.68
C VAL A 148 1.11 -8.67 6.81
N SER A 149 2.35 -8.26 6.54
CA SER A 149 3.24 -7.65 7.53
C SER A 149 3.66 -6.22 7.20
N ALA A 150 3.16 -5.66 6.10
CA ALA A 150 3.44 -4.30 5.64
C ALA A 150 2.15 -3.54 5.37
N ALA A 151 2.12 -2.25 5.73
CA ALA A 151 0.97 -1.40 5.49
C ALA A 151 1.38 0.06 5.29
N ILE A 152 0.63 0.77 4.45
CA ILE A 152 0.59 2.22 4.46
C ILE A 152 -0.19 2.65 5.71
N VAL A 153 0.42 3.52 6.51
CA VAL A 153 -0.18 4.11 7.72
C VAL A 153 -0.39 5.59 7.44
N LEU A 154 -1.65 5.97 7.24
CA LEU A 154 -2.05 7.28 6.72
C LEU A 154 -2.36 8.26 7.86
N ALA A 155 -1.59 9.34 7.92
CA ALA A 155 -1.73 10.41 8.90
C ALA A 155 -2.71 11.51 8.44
N PHE A 156 -3.84 11.15 7.84
CA PHE A 156 -4.80 12.14 7.35
C PHE A 156 -5.65 12.69 8.50
N ASN A 157 -5.53 14.00 8.76
CA ASN A 157 -6.35 14.71 9.74
C ASN A 157 -7.03 15.93 9.11
N PRO A 158 -8.30 15.82 8.67
CA PRO A 158 -9.00 16.95 8.09
C PRO A 158 -9.39 18.03 9.12
N ALA A 159 -9.47 17.68 10.41
CA ALA A 159 -9.79 18.64 11.47
C ALA A 159 -8.58 19.50 11.88
N ASP A 160 -7.37 18.95 11.76
CA ASP A 160 -6.11 19.65 11.98
C ASP A 160 -5.05 19.18 10.97
N PRO A 161 -4.92 19.84 9.81
CA PRO A 161 -4.00 19.41 8.75
C PRO A 161 -2.53 19.77 9.04
N SER A 162 -2.22 20.37 10.21
CA SER A 162 -0.86 20.74 10.60
C SER A 162 0.02 19.51 10.85
N VAL A 163 1.34 19.71 10.90
CA VAL A 163 2.30 18.63 11.26
C VAL A 163 1.93 17.99 12.60
N ALA A 164 1.59 18.80 13.61
CA ALA A 164 1.19 18.30 14.92
C ALA A 164 -0.12 17.51 14.85
N GLY A 165 -1.11 17.98 14.09
CA GLY A 165 -2.37 17.27 13.89
C GLY A 165 -2.21 15.91 13.22
N ARG A 166 -1.28 15.79 12.27
CA ARG A 166 -0.92 14.52 11.60
C ARG A 166 -0.15 13.59 12.54
N GLU A 167 0.78 14.12 13.32
CA GLU A 167 1.52 13.35 14.34
C GLU A 167 0.55 12.72 15.34
N LYS A 168 -0.44 13.49 15.82
CA LYS A 168 -1.48 12.97 16.72
C LYS A 168 -2.27 11.81 16.13
N VAL A 169 -2.64 11.84 14.86
CA VAL A 169 -3.32 10.70 14.21
C VAL A 169 -2.48 9.43 14.28
N LEU A 170 -1.15 9.56 14.16
CA LEU A 170 -0.26 8.40 14.19
C LEU A 170 -0.11 7.81 15.59
N VAL A 171 -0.01 8.65 16.63
CA VAL A 171 0.44 8.24 17.98
C VAL A 171 -0.61 8.36 19.08
N GLU A 172 -1.65 9.16 18.91
CA GLU A 172 -2.70 9.40 19.92
C GLU A 172 -4.01 8.72 19.51
N GLY A 173 -4.66 8.07 20.48
CA GLY A 173 -6.04 7.61 20.35
C GLY A 173 -7.06 8.74 20.48
N GLY A 174 -8.28 8.52 20.00
CA GLY A 174 -9.37 9.52 20.01
C GLY A 174 -9.27 10.56 18.89
N VAL A 175 -8.39 10.36 17.91
CA VAL A 175 -8.16 11.26 16.77
C VAL A 175 -8.65 10.57 15.49
N ALA A 176 -9.16 11.36 14.54
CA ALA A 176 -9.65 10.88 13.24
C ALA A 176 -10.70 9.75 13.32
N GLY A 177 -11.45 9.64 14.42
CA GLY A 177 -12.54 8.67 14.57
C GLY A 177 -12.12 7.30 15.11
N GLN A 178 -10.85 7.13 15.50
CA GLN A 178 -10.34 5.87 16.06
C GLN A 178 -10.02 5.99 17.54
N GLU A 179 -10.25 4.91 18.30
CA GLU A 179 -9.90 4.87 19.73
C GLU A 179 -8.39 4.82 19.96
N LEU A 180 -7.63 4.32 18.97
CA LEU A 180 -6.19 4.12 19.01
C LEU A 180 -5.49 4.94 17.92
N GLY A 181 -4.21 5.25 18.13
CA GLY A 181 -3.37 5.84 17.09
C GLY A 181 -3.13 4.84 15.95
N MET A 182 -2.89 5.33 14.74
CA MET A 182 -2.74 4.46 13.56
C MET A 182 -1.55 3.50 13.68
N LEU A 183 -0.48 3.91 14.35
CA LEU A 183 0.68 3.03 14.62
C LEU A 183 0.35 1.91 15.60
N GLU A 184 -0.49 2.16 16.61
CA GLU A 184 -0.92 1.13 17.56
C GLU A 184 -1.86 0.13 16.88
N ILE A 185 -2.73 0.59 15.99
CA ILE A 185 -3.56 -0.29 15.15
C ILE A 185 -2.67 -1.18 14.28
N ALA A 186 -1.65 -0.59 13.62
CA ALA A 186 -0.70 -1.35 12.81
C ALA A 186 0.02 -2.45 13.62
N GLU A 187 0.50 -2.12 14.82
CA GLU A 187 1.14 -3.10 15.71
C GLU A 187 0.18 -4.25 16.10
N LYS A 188 -1.07 -3.94 16.45
CA LYS A 188 -2.10 -4.94 16.78
C LYS A 188 -2.45 -5.85 15.59
N CYS A 189 -2.33 -5.34 14.38
CA CYS A 189 -2.51 -6.10 13.15
C CYS A 189 -1.28 -6.93 12.75
N GLY A 190 -0.18 -6.92 13.53
CA GLY A 190 1.04 -7.66 13.19
C GLY A 190 1.92 -6.97 12.14
N ILE A 191 1.68 -5.69 11.85
CA ILE A 191 2.49 -4.94 10.87
C ILE A 191 3.86 -4.64 11.45
N THR A 192 4.90 -5.15 10.79
CA THR A 192 6.31 -4.95 11.16
C THR A 192 7.05 -4.00 10.21
N ARG A 193 6.46 -3.71 9.05
CA ARG A 193 6.98 -2.81 8.02
C ARG A 193 5.98 -1.67 7.71
N PRO A 194 5.70 -0.77 8.68
CA PRO A 194 4.82 0.36 8.44
C PRO A 194 5.47 1.42 7.53
N ILE A 195 4.69 1.95 6.58
CA ILE A 195 5.11 3.01 5.66
C ILE A 195 4.23 4.23 5.91
N LEU A 196 4.81 5.31 6.41
CA LEU A 196 4.05 6.51 6.76
C LEU A 196 3.69 7.33 5.53
N ASP A 197 2.39 7.53 5.28
CA ASP A 197 1.87 8.53 4.35
C ASP A 197 1.31 9.70 5.14
N THR A 198 1.84 10.90 4.93
CA THR A 198 1.38 12.09 5.65
C THR A 198 0.16 12.76 5.04
N ALA A 199 -0.38 12.21 3.95
CA ALA A 199 -1.46 12.75 3.12
C ALA A 199 -1.11 14.09 2.44
N ALA A 200 -1.38 14.15 1.13
CA ALA A 200 -1.41 15.42 0.42
C ALA A 200 -2.80 16.05 0.57
N THR A 201 -2.88 17.18 1.27
CA THR A 201 -4.09 18.03 1.24
C THR A 201 -4.03 18.89 -0.02
N PRO A 202 -5.14 19.06 -0.78
CA PRO A 202 -5.15 19.91 -1.96
C PRO A 202 -4.54 21.28 -1.64
N LEU A 203 -3.60 21.71 -2.48
CA LEU A 203 -3.21 23.12 -2.49
C LEU A 203 -4.40 23.87 -3.08
N GLY A 204 -5.05 24.70 -2.27
CA GLY A 204 -6.14 25.58 -2.70
C GLY A 204 -5.68 26.62 -3.72
#